data_AF-A0A318JS00-F1
#
_entry.id   AF-A0A318JS00-F1
#
_cell.length_a   1.000
_cell.length_b   1.000
_cell.length_c   1.000
_cell.angle_alpha   90.00
_cell.angle_beta   90.00
_cell.angle_gamma   90.00
#
_symmetry.space_group_name_H-M   'P 1'
#
loop_
_entity.id
_entity.type
_entity.pdbx_description
1 polymer ?
#
loop_
_entity_poly.entity_id
_entity_poly.type
_entity_poly.pdbx_seq_one_letter_code
_entity_poly.pdbx_strand_id
1 'polypeptide(L)'
;MVRTMSERANQRFDRRGVAERTRIGFFSKALAALTVTASIAAGSAHADAPTDKVVLIGLDGLMYDKVLQVHAPNLLRLSADGLLSRSSIAPHITISGPSWATVLTGVWDRKHGIENNDFTAAPFAKYPTVFTRLERADPGLKTHSIATWDQLATMSGSGDPRADVVLSTPPVPDDPDEAETDAATATSVVGAITKFAPDFLFTHLDQVDHAGHRDGGASDAYLDAVRRVDEQVGRITAAVDARAKAHPAERWTILVTADHGHRPRGGHGGQTPDETTNFVIARGPGFTPGERTSRYTLVDITPTVLDLLHAPADPVFDGRSMVDREPAEPSTVR
;
A
#
# COMPACT_ATOMS: atom_id res chain seq x y z
N MET A 1 30.54 71.12 26.14
CA MET A 1 31.36 70.00 25.64
C MET A 1 30.61 69.40 24.43
N VAL A 2 30.44 70.06 23.27
CA VAL A 2 31.29 70.87 22.38
C VAL A 2 32.28 70.04 21.55
N ARG A 3 31.97 69.99 20.23
CA ARG A 3 32.87 69.96 19.04
C ARG A 3 33.61 68.65 18.72
N THR A 4 33.91 68.31 17.45
CA THR A 4 34.14 69.09 16.20
C THR A 4 34.00 68.12 14.99
N MET A 5 33.38 68.49 13.85
CA MET A 5 33.95 69.10 12.63
C MET A 5 35.17 68.33 12.05
N SER A 6 35.29 68.05 10.75
CA SER A 6 35.30 68.92 9.56
C SER A 6 35.21 67.99 8.30
N GLU A 7 34.93 68.34 7.04
CA GLU A 7 35.20 69.54 6.22
C GLU A 7 34.48 69.31 4.86
N ARG A 8 33.50 70.13 4.44
CA ARG A 8 33.53 71.25 3.47
C ARG A 8 34.23 71.00 2.11
N ALA A 9 33.49 71.21 1.03
CA ALA A 9 33.61 72.39 0.13
C ALA A 9 32.44 72.38 -0.89
N ASN A 10 31.49 73.33 -0.87
CA ASN A 10 31.55 74.74 -1.31
C ASN A 10 31.59 74.83 -2.86
N GLN A 11 30.55 75.30 -3.56
CA GLN A 11 30.34 76.71 -3.99
C GLN A 11 29.31 76.64 -5.17
N ARG A 12 28.44 77.59 -5.54
CA ARG A 12 28.19 79.00 -5.18
C ARG A 12 27.02 79.55 -6.05
N PHE A 13 26.42 80.65 -5.56
CA PHE A 13 25.71 81.76 -6.25
C PHE A 13 24.44 81.44 -7.07
N ASP A 14 23.21 81.86 -6.73
CA ASP A 14 22.60 83.11 -6.23
C ASP A 14 22.14 84.11 -7.32
N ARG A 15 20.83 84.41 -7.21
CA ARG A 15 20.10 85.67 -7.50
C ARG A 15 19.93 86.21 -8.92
N ARG A 16 18.65 86.28 -9.33
CA ARG A 16 17.77 87.47 -9.55
C ARG A 16 16.59 86.98 -10.41
N GLY A 17 15.33 87.09 -10.03
CA GLY A 17 14.59 88.33 -9.84
C GLY A 17 13.88 88.70 -11.17
N VAL A 18 12.54 88.75 -11.16
CA VAL A 18 11.63 89.64 -11.92
C VAL A 18 10.26 88.95 -12.05
N ALA A 19 9.22 89.69 -11.68
CA ALA A 19 7.81 89.34 -11.87
C ALA A 19 7.31 89.93 -13.20
N GLU A 20 6.47 89.21 -13.96
CA GLU A 20 5.29 89.80 -14.62
C GLU A 20 4.37 88.75 -15.30
N ARG A 21 3.12 88.73 -14.80
CA ARG A 21 1.82 88.70 -15.51
C ARG A 21 1.61 87.91 -16.83
N THR A 22 0.70 86.94 -16.69
CA THR A 22 -0.47 86.63 -17.56
C THR A 22 -0.24 86.04 -18.96
N ARG A 23 -0.69 84.79 -19.16
CA ARG A 23 -1.68 84.43 -20.20
C ARG A 23 -2.18 82.98 -20.02
N ILE A 24 -3.50 82.87 -20.07
CA ILE A 24 -4.28 81.63 -20.06
C ILE A 24 -4.06 80.91 -21.39
N GLY A 25 -3.70 79.63 -21.33
CA GLY A 25 -3.63 78.72 -22.46
C GLY A 25 -4.00 77.32 -22.01
N PHE A 26 -5.19 76.85 -22.40
CA PHE A 26 -5.66 75.49 -22.16
C PHE A 26 -4.79 74.51 -22.96
N PHE A 27 -3.97 73.71 -22.25
CA PHE A 27 -3.36 72.50 -22.81
C PHE A 27 -4.18 71.29 -22.37
N SER A 28 -4.83 70.63 -23.34
CA SER A 28 -5.50 69.36 -23.17
C SER A 28 -4.49 68.30 -22.71
N LYS A 29 -4.65 67.79 -21.48
CA LYS A 29 -3.92 66.61 -21.01
C LYS A 29 -4.51 65.38 -21.71
N ALA A 30 -3.80 64.85 -22.71
CA ALA A 30 -4.06 63.50 -23.20
C ALA A 30 -3.65 62.51 -22.10
N LEU A 31 -4.64 61.87 -21.49
CA LEU A 31 -4.44 60.79 -20.53
C LEU A 31 -4.14 59.51 -21.33
N ALA A 32 -2.87 59.12 -21.41
CA ALA A 32 -2.50 57.81 -21.93
C ALA A 32 -2.95 56.75 -20.91
N ALA A 33 -4.08 56.09 -21.19
CA ALA A 33 -4.52 54.93 -20.44
C ALA A 33 -3.58 53.76 -20.75
N LEU A 34 -2.67 53.47 -19.83
CA LEU A 34 -1.84 52.27 -19.88
C LEU A 34 -2.73 51.08 -19.46
N THR A 35 -3.35 50.42 -20.43
CA THR A 35 -4.02 49.13 -20.20
C THR A 35 -2.95 48.08 -19.92
N VAL A 36 -2.73 47.78 -18.63
CA VAL A 36 -2.01 46.57 -18.21
C VAL A 36 -2.97 45.40 -18.46
N THR A 37 -2.82 44.73 -19.60
CA THR A 37 -3.42 43.41 -19.81
C THR A 37 -2.68 42.42 -18.93
N ALA A 38 -3.28 42.07 -17.78
CA ALA A 38 -2.85 40.93 -17.00
C ALA A 38 -3.14 39.67 -17.82
N SER A 39 -2.12 39.12 -18.46
CA SER A 39 -2.18 37.78 -19.05
C SER A 39 -2.36 36.79 -17.91
N ILE A 40 -3.60 36.36 -17.67
CA ILE A 40 -3.88 35.20 -16.84
C ILE A 40 -3.35 34.01 -17.64
N ALA A 41 -2.10 33.63 -17.39
CA ALA A 41 -1.63 32.31 -17.78
C ALA A 41 -2.49 31.33 -17.01
N ALA A 42 -3.52 30.80 -17.67
CA ALA A 42 -4.21 29.61 -17.20
C ALA A 42 -3.14 28.52 -17.17
N GLY A 43 -2.55 28.31 -15.99
CA GLY A 43 -1.72 27.16 -15.73
C GLY A 43 -2.61 25.95 -15.99
N SER A 44 -2.42 25.31 -17.14
CA SER A 44 -2.90 23.96 -17.34
C SER A 44 -2.25 23.14 -16.23
N ALA A 45 -3.02 22.86 -15.17
CA ALA A 45 -2.65 21.85 -14.20
C ALA A 45 -2.44 20.57 -15.02
N HIS A 46 -1.19 20.20 -15.27
CA HIS A 46 -0.88 18.86 -15.69
C HIS A 46 -1.37 17.98 -14.54
N ALA A 47 -2.47 17.27 -14.77
CA ALA A 47 -2.84 16.20 -13.88
C ALA A 47 -1.66 15.24 -13.84
N ASP A 48 -1.10 14.99 -12.66
CA ASP A 48 -0.03 14.03 -12.50
C ASP A 48 -0.45 12.70 -13.13
N ALA A 49 0.48 12.03 -13.82
CA ALA A 49 0.22 10.73 -14.40
C ALA A 49 -0.29 9.78 -13.29
N PRO A 50 -1.31 8.95 -13.56
CA PRO A 50 -1.79 8.01 -12.56
C PRO A 50 -0.65 7.11 -12.06
N THR A 51 -0.61 6.88 -10.75
CA THR A 51 0.35 5.98 -10.09
C THR A 51 -0.44 4.88 -9.41
N ASP A 52 -0.13 3.63 -9.75
CA ASP A 52 -0.78 2.47 -9.16
C ASP A 52 -0.14 2.13 -7.81
N LYS A 53 -0.99 1.83 -6.83
CA LYS A 53 -0.61 1.56 -5.45
C LYS A 53 -1.29 0.27 -5.01
N VAL A 54 -0.57 -0.62 -4.33
CA VAL A 54 -1.13 -1.88 -3.85
C VAL A 54 -0.86 -2.08 -2.37
N VAL A 55 -1.92 -2.37 -1.60
CA VAL A 55 -1.83 -2.82 -0.20
C VAL A 55 -2.30 -4.27 -0.14
N LEU A 56 -1.42 -5.18 0.28
CA LEU A 56 -1.74 -6.57 0.57
C LEU A 56 -1.85 -6.76 2.08
N ILE A 57 -3.02 -7.18 2.55
CA ILE A 57 -3.32 -7.49 3.95
C ILE A 57 -3.40 -9.00 4.11
N GLY A 58 -2.43 -9.58 4.82
CA GLY A 58 -2.41 -10.97 5.23
C GLY A 58 -3.04 -11.14 6.62
N LEU A 59 -4.00 -12.04 6.74
CA LEU A 59 -4.72 -12.33 7.99
C LEU A 59 -4.48 -13.81 8.34
N ASP A 60 -3.50 -14.08 9.21
CA ASP A 60 -3.02 -15.45 9.49
C ASP A 60 -4.15 -16.31 10.07
N GLY A 61 -4.27 -17.54 9.57
CA GLY A 61 -5.23 -18.53 10.04
C GLY A 61 -6.71 -18.18 9.83
N LEU A 62 -7.05 -17.06 9.16
CA LEU A 62 -8.43 -16.57 9.04
C LEU A 62 -9.27 -17.38 8.04
N MET A 63 -10.39 -17.92 8.51
CA MET A 63 -11.40 -18.57 7.66
C MET A 63 -12.53 -17.61 7.27
N TYR A 64 -12.81 -17.44 5.97
CA TYR A 64 -13.83 -16.49 5.50
C TYR A 64 -15.25 -16.80 6.00
N ASP A 65 -15.60 -18.06 6.26
CA ASP A 65 -16.91 -18.38 6.86
C ASP A 65 -17.07 -17.80 8.27
N LYS A 66 -15.97 -17.52 8.97
CA LYS A 66 -15.98 -16.87 10.28
C LYS A 66 -16.22 -15.37 10.17
N VAL A 67 -15.74 -14.75 9.09
CA VAL A 67 -16.12 -13.36 8.70
C VAL A 67 -17.63 -13.26 8.52
N LEU A 68 -18.24 -14.22 7.80
CA LEU A 68 -19.70 -14.27 7.62
C LEU A 68 -20.42 -14.49 8.95
N GLN A 69 -19.91 -15.42 9.79
CA GLN A 69 -20.52 -15.78 11.07
C GLN A 69 -20.57 -14.61 12.06
N VAL A 70 -19.52 -13.78 12.12
CA VAL A 70 -19.47 -12.62 13.03
C VAL A 70 -20.01 -11.34 12.42
N HIS A 71 -20.44 -11.37 11.15
CA HIS A 71 -20.84 -10.20 10.38
C HIS A 71 -19.77 -9.10 10.36
N ALA A 72 -18.50 -9.47 10.14
CA ALA A 72 -17.36 -8.55 10.18
C ALA A 72 -17.50 -7.45 9.09
N PRO A 73 -17.85 -6.20 9.46
CA PRO A 73 -18.37 -5.22 8.51
C PRO A 73 -17.33 -4.74 7.48
N ASN A 74 -16.04 -4.65 7.85
CA ASN A 74 -15.03 -4.08 6.95
C ASN A 74 -14.64 -5.07 5.86
N LEU A 75 -14.41 -6.34 6.21
CA LEU A 75 -14.13 -7.42 5.26
C LEU A 75 -15.35 -7.72 4.37
N LEU A 76 -16.56 -7.70 4.95
CA LEU A 76 -17.79 -7.80 4.16
C LEU A 76 -17.89 -6.66 3.15
N ARG A 77 -17.63 -5.42 3.56
CA ARG A 77 -17.64 -4.26 2.66
C ARG A 77 -16.58 -4.38 1.57
N LEU A 78 -15.32 -4.71 1.90
CA LEU A 78 -14.27 -4.91 0.91
C LEU A 78 -14.66 -5.96 -0.13
N SER A 79 -15.25 -7.07 0.32
CA SER A 79 -15.75 -8.10 -0.58
C SER A 79 -16.93 -7.63 -1.43
N ALA A 80 -17.79 -6.74 -0.94
CA ALA A 80 -18.93 -6.21 -1.69
C ALA A 80 -18.52 -5.13 -2.69
N ASP A 81 -17.51 -4.32 -2.35
CA ASP A 81 -17.00 -3.23 -3.16
C ASP A 81 -15.99 -3.72 -4.23
N GLY A 82 -15.67 -5.01 -4.26
CA GLY A 82 -14.74 -5.62 -5.20
C GLY A 82 -15.04 -7.08 -5.50
N LEU A 83 -13.98 -7.82 -5.83
CA LEU A 83 -14.01 -9.25 -6.07
C LEU A 83 -13.78 -10.03 -4.78
N LEU A 84 -14.52 -11.12 -4.60
CA LEU A 84 -14.22 -12.17 -3.62
C LEU A 84 -14.08 -13.51 -4.35
N SER A 85 -12.90 -14.11 -4.24
CA SER A 85 -12.67 -15.51 -4.56
C SER A 85 -12.69 -16.33 -3.28
N ARG A 86 -13.49 -17.40 -3.24
CA ARG A 86 -13.44 -18.42 -2.18
C ARG A 86 -13.00 -19.74 -2.80
N SER A 87 -11.95 -20.33 -2.27
CA SER A 87 -11.27 -21.47 -2.88
C SER A 87 -10.76 -22.44 -1.81
N SER A 88 -10.00 -23.43 -2.26
CA SER A 88 -9.22 -24.30 -1.39
C SER A 88 -7.78 -24.34 -1.89
N ILE A 89 -6.84 -24.38 -0.97
CA ILE A 89 -5.41 -24.51 -1.26
C ILE A 89 -4.96 -25.98 -1.29
N ALA A 90 -5.85 -26.96 -1.09
CA ALA A 90 -5.47 -28.37 -1.14
C ALA A 90 -4.83 -28.75 -2.50
N PRO A 91 -3.72 -29.51 -2.55
CA PRO A 91 -3.05 -30.18 -1.43
C PRO A 91 -1.82 -29.42 -0.87
N HIS A 92 -1.79 -28.08 -0.95
CA HIS A 92 -0.71 -27.24 -0.39
C HIS A 92 -0.56 -27.43 1.12
N ILE A 93 0.67 -27.30 1.63
CA ILE A 93 0.96 -27.36 3.06
C ILE A 93 0.31 -26.17 3.78
N THR A 94 -0.65 -26.43 4.66
CA THR A 94 -1.39 -25.40 5.41
C THR A 94 -0.60 -24.96 6.66
N ILE A 95 0.64 -24.51 6.46
CA ILE A 95 1.52 -23.94 7.49
C ILE A 95 1.95 -22.55 7.00
N SER A 96 2.12 -21.59 7.91
CA SER A 96 2.35 -20.18 7.59
C SER A 96 3.59 -19.94 6.73
N GLY A 97 4.75 -20.54 7.06
CA GLY A 97 5.98 -20.41 6.28
C GLY A 97 5.80 -20.78 4.81
N PRO A 98 5.35 -22.01 4.48
CA PRO A 98 5.03 -22.42 3.11
C PRO A 98 3.99 -21.52 2.41
N SER A 99 2.94 -21.15 3.14
CA SER A 99 1.80 -20.41 2.57
C SER A 99 2.15 -18.95 2.28
N TRP A 100 2.80 -18.25 3.20
CA TRP A 100 3.29 -16.89 2.98
C TRP A 100 4.42 -16.84 1.94
N ALA A 101 5.27 -17.87 1.88
CA ALA A 101 6.23 -17.99 0.78
C ALA A 101 5.53 -18.13 -0.57
N THR A 102 4.43 -18.89 -0.65
CA THR A 102 3.62 -18.99 -1.86
C THR A 102 2.99 -17.64 -2.22
N VAL A 103 2.37 -16.94 -1.25
CA VAL A 103 1.80 -15.60 -1.45
C VAL A 103 2.83 -14.64 -2.04
N LEU A 104 4.03 -14.60 -1.46
CA LEU A 104 5.08 -13.63 -1.79
C LEU A 104 5.93 -14.04 -3.00
N THR A 105 5.80 -15.25 -3.54
CA THR A 105 6.60 -15.70 -4.70
C THR A 105 5.76 -16.08 -5.92
N GLY A 106 4.47 -16.38 -5.75
CA GLY A 106 3.59 -16.83 -6.83
C GLY A 106 3.83 -18.26 -7.30
N VAL A 107 4.56 -19.06 -6.53
CA VAL A 107 4.81 -20.49 -6.80
C VAL A 107 4.44 -21.33 -5.57
N TRP A 108 4.00 -22.57 -5.77
CA TRP A 108 3.61 -23.45 -4.68
C TRP A 108 4.81 -24.00 -3.88
N ASP A 109 4.51 -24.58 -2.71
CA ASP A 109 5.43 -25.28 -1.81
C ASP A 109 6.35 -26.27 -2.51
N ARG A 110 5.84 -27.04 -3.47
CA ARG A 110 6.66 -27.99 -4.24
C ARG A 110 7.72 -27.33 -5.11
N LYS A 111 7.54 -26.06 -5.50
CA LYS A 111 8.53 -25.29 -6.25
C LYS A 111 9.52 -24.61 -5.33
N HIS A 112 9.04 -23.80 -4.37
CA HIS A 112 9.94 -23.04 -3.49
C HIS A 112 10.61 -23.92 -2.41
N GLY A 113 10.02 -25.05 -2.03
CA GLY A 113 10.64 -26.05 -1.14
C GLY A 113 10.66 -25.65 0.33
N ILE A 114 9.78 -24.74 0.77
CA ILE A 114 9.60 -24.42 2.19
C ILE A 114 8.46 -25.30 2.67
N GLU A 115 8.71 -26.08 3.73
CA GLU A 115 7.78 -27.12 4.22
C GLU A 115 7.23 -26.84 5.62
N ASN A 116 7.83 -25.90 6.37
CA ASN A 116 7.42 -25.52 7.72
C ASN A 116 7.91 -24.09 8.07
N ASN A 117 7.78 -23.70 9.35
CA ASN A 117 8.15 -22.37 9.87
C ASN A 117 9.65 -22.19 10.21
N ASP A 118 10.46 -23.24 10.07
CA ASP A 118 11.92 -23.23 10.23
C ASP A 118 12.59 -23.30 8.85
N PHE A 119 12.87 -22.12 8.28
CA PHE A 119 13.46 -22.01 6.95
C PHE A 119 14.46 -20.86 6.88
N THR A 120 15.27 -20.88 5.82
CA THR A 120 16.21 -19.78 5.50
C THR A 120 15.75 -19.07 4.23
N ALA A 121 16.37 -17.93 3.91
CA ALA A 121 16.08 -17.20 2.68
C ALA A 121 16.58 -17.87 1.38
N ALA A 122 17.26 -19.03 1.46
CA ALA A 122 17.88 -19.68 0.31
C ALA A 122 16.92 -19.97 -0.87
N PRO A 123 15.66 -20.40 -0.66
CA PRO A 123 14.68 -20.58 -1.74
C PRO A 123 14.45 -19.34 -2.60
N PHE A 124 14.52 -18.15 -2.00
CA PHE A 124 14.21 -16.88 -2.66
C PHE A 124 15.29 -16.44 -3.65
N ALA A 125 16.46 -17.08 -3.66
CA ALA A 125 17.44 -16.88 -4.73
C ALA A 125 16.94 -17.41 -6.08
N LYS A 126 16.21 -18.54 -6.06
CA LYS A 126 15.64 -19.17 -7.26
C LYS A 126 14.23 -18.63 -7.55
N TYR A 127 13.44 -18.39 -6.52
CA TYR A 127 12.08 -17.84 -6.63
C TYR A 127 12.00 -16.54 -5.84
N PRO A 128 12.47 -15.42 -6.41
CA PRO A 128 12.48 -14.14 -5.70
C PRO A 128 11.08 -13.72 -5.31
N THR A 129 11.00 -13.05 -4.16
CA THR A 129 9.74 -12.50 -3.66
C THR A 129 9.25 -11.38 -4.57
N VAL A 130 7.97 -11.03 -4.46
CA VAL A 130 7.35 -9.91 -5.14
C VAL A 130 8.12 -8.61 -4.92
N PHE A 131 8.70 -8.40 -3.74
CA PHE A 131 9.57 -7.27 -3.43
C PHE A 131 10.79 -7.22 -4.35
N THR A 132 11.63 -8.26 -4.33
CA THR A 132 12.81 -8.32 -5.20
C THR A 132 12.44 -8.20 -6.67
N ARG A 133 11.27 -8.71 -7.09
CA ARG A 133 10.79 -8.60 -8.47
C ARG A 133 10.42 -7.18 -8.85
N LEU A 134 9.69 -6.47 -7.99
CA LEU A 134 9.32 -5.06 -8.18
C LEU A 134 10.59 -4.18 -8.23
N GLU A 135 11.47 -4.32 -7.25
CA GLU A 135 12.71 -3.54 -7.15
C GLU A 135 13.67 -3.77 -8.33
N ARG A 136 13.67 -4.98 -8.91
CA ARG A 136 14.42 -5.27 -10.14
C ARG A 136 13.78 -4.65 -11.38
N ALA A 137 12.46 -4.59 -11.41
CA ALA A 137 11.72 -4.04 -12.54
C ALA A 137 11.86 -2.51 -12.59
N ASP A 138 11.71 -1.86 -11.44
CA ASP A 138 11.86 -0.42 -11.29
C ASP A 138 12.37 -0.08 -9.87
N PRO A 139 13.66 0.26 -9.71
CA PRO A 139 14.25 0.70 -8.44
C PRO A 139 13.68 2.02 -7.89
N GLY A 140 12.78 2.69 -8.62
CA GLY A 140 12.05 3.86 -8.17
C GLY A 140 10.76 3.54 -7.40
N LEU A 141 10.29 2.29 -7.46
CA LEU A 141 9.14 1.84 -6.67
C LEU A 141 9.50 1.84 -5.19
N LYS A 142 8.55 2.24 -4.34
CA LYS A 142 8.68 2.22 -2.89
C LYS A 142 8.01 0.99 -2.34
N THR A 143 8.75 0.08 -1.72
CA THR A 143 8.17 -1.16 -1.20
C THR A 143 8.32 -1.33 0.30
N HIS A 144 7.24 -1.69 0.99
CA HIS A 144 7.21 -1.80 2.45
C HIS A 144 6.61 -3.14 2.88
N SER A 145 7.28 -3.79 3.85
CA SER A 145 6.80 -4.99 4.54
C SER A 145 6.72 -4.67 6.03
N ILE A 146 5.51 -4.71 6.60
CA ILE A 146 5.25 -4.38 8.01
C ILE A 146 4.40 -5.49 8.62
N ALA A 147 5.01 -6.37 9.41
CA ALA A 147 4.41 -7.62 9.85
C ALA A 147 4.64 -7.88 11.35
N THR A 148 3.82 -8.72 11.95
CA THR A 148 4.03 -9.22 13.33
C THR A 148 5.07 -10.32 13.42
N TRP A 149 5.28 -11.09 12.35
CA TRP A 149 6.10 -12.31 12.36
C TRP A 149 7.47 -12.15 11.68
N ASP A 150 8.56 -12.45 12.39
CA ASP A 150 9.96 -12.25 11.93
C ASP A 150 10.34 -13.04 10.68
N GLN A 151 9.71 -14.19 10.45
CA GLN A 151 9.92 -14.98 9.25
C GLN A 151 9.49 -14.22 7.99
N LEU A 152 8.50 -13.32 8.09
CA LEU A 152 8.15 -12.44 6.97
C LEU A 152 9.26 -11.42 6.69
N ALA A 153 9.96 -10.93 7.71
CA ALA A 153 11.16 -10.12 7.52
C ALA A 153 12.28 -10.92 6.84
N THR A 154 12.41 -12.22 7.11
CA THR A 154 13.33 -13.12 6.38
C THR A 154 12.95 -13.21 4.90
N MET A 155 11.65 -13.27 4.57
CA MET A 155 11.17 -13.31 3.18
C MET A 155 11.36 -11.97 2.46
N SER A 156 10.83 -10.87 3.01
CA SER A 156 10.86 -9.55 2.37
C SER A 156 12.25 -8.90 2.39
N GLY A 157 13.09 -9.28 3.36
CA GLY A 157 14.49 -8.86 3.46
C GLY A 157 15.46 -9.71 2.62
N SER A 158 14.97 -10.73 1.91
CA SER A 158 15.78 -11.55 1.02
C SER A 158 15.96 -10.92 -0.36
N GLY A 159 16.97 -11.41 -1.09
CA GLY A 159 17.26 -10.96 -2.45
C GLY A 159 18.12 -9.70 -2.52
N ASP A 160 18.55 -9.40 -3.74
CA ASP A 160 19.25 -8.17 -4.10
C ASP A 160 18.72 -7.70 -5.47
N PRO A 161 18.03 -6.55 -5.54
CA PRO A 161 17.50 -5.76 -4.41
C PRO A 161 16.41 -6.50 -3.58
N ARG A 162 16.11 -5.98 -2.39
CA ARG A 162 15.09 -6.45 -1.43
C ARG A 162 14.12 -5.31 -1.10
N ALA A 163 13.06 -5.56 -0.32
CA ALA A 163 12.13 -4.49 0.07
C ALA A 163 12.85 -3.30 0.72
N ASP A 164 12.43 -2.06 0.41
CA ASP A 164 13.06 -0.85 0.96
C ASP A 164 12.94 -0.76 2.49
N VAL A 165 11.75 -1.12 2.98
CA VAL A 165 11.40 -1.09 4.40
C VAL A 165 10.92 -2.47 4.81
N VAL A 166 11.60 -3.04 5.79
CA VAL A 166 11.22 -4.30 6.44
C VAL A 166 11.11 -4.04 7.93
N LEU A 167 9.90 -4.15 8.47
CA LEU A 167 9.60 -3.93 9.87
C LEU A 167 8.87 -5.14 10.44
N SER A 168 9.45 -5.72 11.49
CA SER A 168 8.75 -6.63 12.39
C SER A 168 8.25 -5.84 13.59
N THR A 169 6.95 -5.88 13.86
CA THR A 169 6.37 -5.32 15.07
C THR A 169 6.70 -6.24 16.24
N PRO A 170 7.44 -5.78 17.27
CA PRO A 170 7.71 -6.61 18.43
C PRO A 170 6.42 -6.92 19.19
N PRO A 171 6.31 -8.10 19.85
CA PRO A 171 5.19 -8.40 20.72
C PRO A 171 5.00 -7.33 21.79
N VAL A 172 3.76 -6.91 22.00
CA VAL A 172 3.41 -5.97 23.07
C VAL A 172 3.45 -6.71 24.41
N PRO A 173 4.12 -6.17 25.45
CA PRO A 173 4.12 -6.79 26.78
C PRO A 173 2.69 -6.91 27.34
N ASP A 174 2.42 -8.02 28.03
CA ASP A 174 1.12 -8.31 28.66
C ASP A 174 -0.07 -8.40 27.68
N ASP A 175 0.18 -8.81 26.43
CA ASP A 175 -0.80 -8.99 25.34
C ASP A 175 -1.00 -10.48 24.97
N PRO A 176 -1.65 -11.30 25.82
CA PRO A 176 -1.70 -12.77 25.66
C PRO A 176 -2.60 -13.26 24.52
N ASP A 177 -3.31 -12.36 23.85
CA ASP A 177 -4.12 -12.67 22.66
C ASP A 177 -3.68 -11.88 21.43
N GLU A 178 -2.53 -11.21 21.49
CA GLU A 178 -1.87 -10.48 20.40
C GLU A 178 -2.71 -9.34 19.79
N ALA A 179 -3.76 -8.88 20.50
CA ALA A 179 -4.64 -7.82 20.02
C ALA A 179 -3.90 -6.50 19.86
N GLU A 180 -3.09 -6.15 20.86
CA GLU A 180 -2.35 -4.89 20.89
C GLU A 180 -1.19 -4.91 19.90
N THR A 181 -0.60 -6.08 19.67
CA THR A 181 0.47 -6.30 18.68
C THR A 181 -0.05 -6.10 17.25
N ASP A 182 -1.23 -6.66 16.91
CA ASP A 182 -1.90 -6.39 15.65
C ASP A 182 -2.31 -4.91 15.52
N ALA A 183 -2.84 -4.31 16.60
CA ALA A 183 -3.22 -2.90 16.59
C ALA A 183 -2.03 -1.95 16.42
N ALA A 184 -0.86 -2.30 16.96
CA ALA A 184 0.40 -1.57 16.77
C ALA A 184 0.94 -1.72 15.34
N THR A 185 0.85 -2.93 14.76
CA THR A 185 1.18 -3.19 13.36
C THR A 185 0.29 -2.36 12.43
N ALA A 186 -1.03 -2.41 12.63
CA ALA A 186 -1.98 -1.61 11.86
C ALA A 186 -1.73 -0.09 12.00
N THR A 187 -1.32 0.37 13.18
CA THR A 187 -0.92 1.78 13.39
C THR A 187 0.28 2.16 12.53
N SER A 188 1.29 1.29 12.45
CA SER A 188 2.47 1.49 11.61
C SER A 188 2.12 1.49 10.12
N VAL A 189 1.24 0.58 9.68
CA VAL A 189 0.74 0.51 8.30
C VAL A 189 -0.03 1.78 7.92
N VAL A 190 -0.95 2.24 8.77
CA VAL A 190 -1.67 3.51 8.56
C VAL A 190 -0.68 4.68 8.46
N GLY A 191 0.35 4.71 9.32
CA GLY A 191 1.43 5.67 9.24
C GLY A 191 2.19 5.63 7.91
N ALA A 192 2.48 4.43 7.41
CA ALA A 192 3.16 4.24 6.13
C ALA A 192 2.34 4.73 4.93
N ILE A 193 1.06 4.35 4.87
CA ILE A 193 0.13 4.79 3.82
C ILE A 193 0.01 6.32 3.82
N THR A 194 -0.16 6.93 4.99
CA THR A 194 -0.42 8.37 5.10
C THR A 194 0.81 9.23 4.84
N LYS A 195 2.00 8.79 5.25
CA LYS A 195 3.23 9.60 5.19
C LYS A 195 4.12 9.29 3.99
N PHE A 196 4.24 8.02 3.63
CA PHE A 196 5.20 7.57 2.62
C PHE A 196 4.54 7.13 1.33
N ALA A 197 3.28 6.67 1.41
CA ALA A 197 2.49 6.18 0.28
C ALA A 197 3.32 5.22 -0.62
N PRO A 198 3.78 4.08 -0.08
CA PRO A 198 4.54 3.10 -0.86
C PRO A 198 3.72 2.58 -2.05
N ASP A 199 4.41 2.19 -3.13
CA ASP A 199 3.80 1.60 -4.32
C ASP A 199 3.32 0.18 -4.05
N PHE A 200 4.07 -0.58 -3.23
CA PHE A 200 3.62 -1.84 -2.67
C PHE A 200 3.80 -1.87 -1.15
N LEU A 201 2.73 -2.17 -0.41
CA LEU A 201 2.78 -2.45 1.02
C LEU A 201 2.19 -3.82 1.30
N PHE A 202 2.95 -4.67 1.98
CA PHE A 202 2.45 -5.89 2.60
C PHE A 202 2.35 -5.71 4.10
N THR A 203 1.27 -6.21 4.68
CA THR A 203 1.14 -6.36 6.12
C THR A 203 0.56 -7.70 6.51
N HIS A 204 0.86 -8.12 7.73
CA HIS A 204 0.47 -9.38 8.32
C HIS A 204 -0.02 -9.15 9.74
N LEU A 205 -1.17 -9.75 10.07
CA LEU A 205 -1.81 -9.71 11.37
C LEU A 205 -2.04 -11.15 11.86
N ASP A 206 -1.60 -11.47 13.09
CA ASP A 206 -1.43 -12.85 13.59
C ASP A 206 -2.52 -13.30 14.56
N GLN A 207 -3.25 -12.36 15.17
CA GLN A 207 -4.11 -12.64 16.33
C GLN A 207 -5.12 -13.78 16.10
N VAL A 208 -5.64 -13.92 14.88
CA VAL A 208 -6.64 -14.94 14.55
C VAL A 208 -6.04 -16.35 14.59
N ASP A 209 -4.83 -16.54 14.08
CA ASP A 209 -4.09 -17.80 14.17
C ASP A 209 -3.75 -18.14 15.62
N HIS A 210 -3.23 -17.17 16.38
CA HIS A 210 -2.95 -17.34 17.81
C HIS A 210 -4.21 -17.80 18.59
N ALA A 211 -5.37 -17.19 18.34
CA ALA A 211 -6.64 -17.62 18.94
C ALA A 211 -7.06 -19.03 18.47
N GLY A 212 -6.82 -19.35 17.20
CA GLY A 212 -7.11 -20.67 16.62
C GLY A 212 -6.25 -21.77 17.22
N HIS A 213 -4.99 -21.49 17.53
CA HIS A 213 -4.12 -22.38 18.27
C HIS A 213 -4.56 -22.58 19.72
N ARG A 214 -4.86 -21.48 20.43
CA ARG A 214 -5.16 -21.50 21.87
C ARG A 214 -6.51 -22.15 22.18
N ASP A 215 -7.54 -21.79 21.41
CA ASP A 215 -8.94 -22.09 21.74
C ASP A 215 -9.68 -22.88 20.65
N GLY A 216 -9.14 -22.93 19.43
CA GLY A 216 -9.70 -23.64 18.30
C GLY A 216 -10.54 -22.77 17.36
N GLY A 217 -10.56 -23.12 16.07
CA GLY A 217 -11.23 -22.33 15.02
C GLY A 217 -12.77 -22.28 15.11
N ALA A 218 -13.37 -23.07 16.01
CA ALA A 218 -14.81 -23.02 16.30
C ALA A 218 -15.16 -22.29 17.61
N SER A 219 -14.16 -21.76 18.33
CA SER A 219 -14.36 -21.10 19.62
C SER A 219 -14.89 -19.67 19.51
N ASP A 220 -15.49 -19.18 20.59
CA ASP A 220 -15.89 -17.77 20.71
C ASP A 220 -14.66 -16.84 20.72
N ALA A 221 -13.53 -17.27 21.30
CA ALA A 221 -12.28 -16.52 21.30
C ALA A 221 -11.74 -16.29 19.88
N TYR A 222 -11.83 -17.31 19.01
CA TYR A 222 -11.49 -17.16 17.59
C TYR A 222 -12.44 -16.16 16.91
N LEU A 223 -13.75 -16.23 17.17
CA LEU A 223 -14.72 -15.28 16.61
C LEU A 223 -14.46 -13.85 17.09
N ASP A 224 -14.07 -13.65 18.35
CA ASP A 224 -13.69 -12.35 18.90
C ASP A 224 -12.41 -11.81 18.27
N ALA A 225 -11.41 -12.67 18.02
CA ALA A 225 -10.22 -12.32 17.26
C ALA A 225 -10.57 -11.85 15.84
N VAL A 226 -11.49 -12.54 15.14
CA VAL A 226 -11.97 -12.09 13.81
C VAL A 226 -12.58 -10.69 13.86
N ARG A 227 -13.38 -10.38 14.91
CA ARG A 227 -13.96 -9.04 15.06
C ARG A 227 -12.89 -7.97 15.25
N ARG A 228 -11.90 -8.22 16.10
CA ARG A 228 -10.81 -7.26 16.38
C ARG A 228 -9.90 -7.03 15.17
N VAL A 229 -9.58 -8.09 14.43
CA VAL A 229 -8.82 -7.97 13.18
C VAL A 229 -9.62 -7.24 12.10
N ASP A 230 -10.94 -7.45 12.00
CA ASP A 230 -11.80 -6.67 11.10
C ASP A 230 -11.75 -5.16 11.40
N GLU A 231 -11.68 -4.76 12.68
CA GLU A 231 -11.48 -3.36 13.06
C GLU A 231 -10.14 -2.81 12.55
N GLN A 232 -9.06 -3.60 12.61
CA GLN A 232 -7.75 -3.20 12.08
C GLN A 232 -7.77 -3.07 10.55
N VAL A 233 -8.42 -4.02 9.85
CA VAL A 233 -8.68 -3.93 8.40
C VAL A 233 -9.45 -2.66 8.07
N GLY A 234 -10.45 -2.30 8.88
CA GLY A 234 -11.18 -1.05 8.76
C GLY A 234 -10.29 0.19 8.85
N ARG A 235 -9.38 0.24 9.83
CA ARG A 235 -8.41 1.34 9.99
C ARG A 235 -7.48 1.48 8.78
N ILE A 236 -6.93 0.37 8.29
CA ILE A 236 -6.04 0.35 7.11
C ILE A 236 -6.81 0.80 5.87
N THR A 237 -8.00 0.26 5.65
CA THR A 237 -8.84 0.59 4.49
C THR A 237 -9.26 2.06 4.51
N ALA A 238 -9.61 2.61 5.67
CA ALA A 238 -9.96 4.02 5.82
C ALA A 238 -8.76 4.94 5.51
N ALA A 239 -7.53 4.52 5.86
CA ALA A 239 -6.33 5.27 5.51
C ALA A 239 -6.08 5.29 3.99
N VAL A 240 -6.26 4.16 3.31
CA VAL A 240 -6.21 4.07 1.85
C VAL A 240 -7.26 4.96 1.21
N ASP A 241 -8.52 4.88 1.66
CA ASP A 241 -9.62 5.67 1.09
C ASP A 241 -9.40 7.18 1.29
N ALA A 242 -8.92 7.59 2.47
CA ALA A 242 -8.58 8.99 2.74
C ALA A 242 -7.41 9.47 1.85
N ARG A 243 -6.39 8.64 1.65
CA ARG A 243 -5.24 8.94 0.79
C ARG A 243 -5.67 9.10 -0.67
N ALA A 244 -6.40 8.13 -1.21
CA ALA A 244 -6.91 8.17 -2.58
C ALA A 244 -7.80 9.40 -2.83
N LYS A 245 -8.62 9.79 -1.85
CA LYS A 245 -9.43 11.01 -1.94
C LYS A 245 -8.59 12.28 -1.97
N ALA A 246 -7.51 12.33 -1.18
CA ALA A 246 -6.61 13.49 -1.12
C ALA A 246 -5.65 13.56 -2.32
N HIS A 247 -5.34 12.42 -2.94
CA HIS A 247 -4.40 12.29 -4.06
C HIS A 247 -5.04 11.48 -5.20
N PRO A 248 -5.91 12.09 -6.02
CA PRO A 248 -6.68 11.37 -7.04
C PRO A 248 -5.85 10.72 -8.16
N ALA A 249 -4.59 11.11 -8.32
CA ALA A 249 -3.65 10.45 -9.23
C ALA A 249 -3.16 9.10 -8.68
N GLU A 250 -3.29 8.85 -7.38
CA GLU A 250 -2.94 7.55 -6.79
C GLU A 250 -4.13 6.59 -6.89
N ARG A 251 -3.94 5.52 -7.66
CA ARG A 251 -4.92 4.48 -7.89
C ARG A 251 -4.64 3.29 -6.98
N TRP A 252 -5.36 3.24 -5.87
CA TRP A 252 -5.15 2.23 -4.84
C TRP A 252 -5.95 0.95 -5.09
N THR A 253 -5.27 -0.18 -4.96
CA THR A 253 -5.85 -1.52 -4.87
C THR A 253 -5.55 -2.13 -3.51
N ILE A 254 -6.57 -2.70 -2.86
CA ILE A 254 -6.43 -3.50 -1.64
C ILE A 254 -6.65 -4.96 -1.99
N LEU A 255 -5.67 -5.79 -1.63
CA LEU A 255 -5.75 -7.24 -1.66
C LEU A 255 -5.82 -7.77 -0.22
N VAL A 256 -6.65 -8.78 0.02
CA VAL A 256 -6.71 -9.47 1.32
C VAL A 256 -6.72 -10.97 1.10
N THR A 257 -5.92 -11.71 1.86
CA THR A 257 -5.91 -13.18 1.86
C THR A 257 -5.57 -13.70 3.25
N ALA A 258 -5.86 -14.98 3.46
CA ALA A 258 -5.22 -15.78 4.50
C ALA A 258 -4.23 -16.75 3.86
N ASP A 259 -3.43 -17.39 4.69
CA ASP A 259 -2.43 -18.38 4.36
C ASP A 259 -2.97 -19.80 4.57
N HIS A 260 -3.75 -20.04 5.63
CA HIS A 260 -4.52 -21.25 5.89
C HIS A 260 -5.74 -20.98 6.79
N GLY A 261 -6.48 -22.04 7.12
CA GLY A 261 -7.49 -22.03 8.18
C GLY A 261 -7.12 -22.95 9.36
N HIS A 262 -8.10 -23.24 10.23
CA HIS A 262 -7.89 -23.98 11.47
C HIS A 262 -8.90 -25.10 11.67
N ARG A 263 -8.46 -26.19 12.31
CA ARG A 263 -9.38 -27.21 12.79
C ARG A 263 -10.33 -26.64 13.85
N PRO A 264 -11.54 -27.21 14.02
CA PRO A 264 -12.50 -26.74 15.03
C PRO A 264 -11.95 -26.72 16.46
N ARG A 265 -11.09 -27.68 16.82
CA ARG A 265 -10.44 -27.79 18.14
C ARG A 265 -9.01 -27.23 18.18
N GLY A 266 -8.60 -26.52 17.13
CA GLY A 266 -7.28 -25.89 17.04
C GLY A 266 -6.22 -26.70 16.32
N GLY A 267 -5.18 -25.99 15.92
CA GLY A 267 -4.11 -26.47 15.05
C GLY A 267 -4.47 -26.45 13.56
N HIS A 268 -3.43 -26.58 12.75
CA HIS A 268 -3.45 -26.63 11.29
C HIS A 268 -2.26 -27.49 10.79
N GLY A 269 -1.90 -27.39 9.52
CA GLY A 269 -0.85 -28.20 8.86
C GLY A 269 -1.33 -29.51 8.23
N GLY A 270 -2.61 -29.84 8.38
CA GLY A 270 -3.28 -30.98 7.75
C GLY A 270 -3.90 -30.61 6.39
N GLN A 271 -4.96 -31.32 6.02
CA GLN A 271 -5.63 -31.18 4.72
C GLN A 271 -7.16 -31.23 4.87
N THR A 272 -7.68 -30.91 6.06
CA THR A 272 -9.14 -30.85 6.25
C THR A 272 -9.73 -29.66 5.47
N PRO A 273 -11.04 -29.67 5.18
CA PRO A 273 -11.69 -28.53 4.54
C PRO A 273 -11.49 -27.21 5.30
N ASP A 274 -11.48 -27.25 6.64
CA ASP A 274 -11.27 -26.06 7.47
C ASP A 274 -9.82 -25.55 7.38
N GLU A 275 -8.83 -26.44 7.34
CA GLU A 275 -7.42 -26.05 7.21
C GLU A 275 -7.08 -25.51 5.82
N THR A 276 -7.71 -26.06 4.78
CA THR A 276 -7.39 -25.75 3.38
C THR A 276 -8.31 -24.71 2.77
N THR A 277 -9.31 -24.20 3.49
CA THR A 277 -10.17 -23.12 3.01
C THR A 277 -9.34 -21.86 2.79
N ASN A 278 -9.57 -21.16 1.68
CA ASN A 278 -8.86 -19.93 1.37
C ASN A 278 -9.81 -18.91 0.74
N PHE A 279 -9.42 -17.65 0.83
CA PHE A 279 -10.13 -16.58 0.16
C PHE A 279 -9.15 -15.53 -0.32
N VAL A 280 -9.53 -14.84 -1.39
CA VAL A 280 -8.87 -13.63 -1.86
C VAL A 280 -9.93 -12.56 -2.06
N ILE A 281 -9.73 -11.38 -1.48
CA ILE A 281 -10.50 -10.17 -1.77
C ILE A 281 -9.62 -9.23 -2.58
N ALA A 282 -10.17 -8.62 -3.62
CA ALA A 282 -9.50 -7.58 -4.38
C ALA A 282 -10.46 -6.41 -4.62
N ARG A 283 -10.08 -5.22 -4.13
CA ARG A 283 -10.85 -3.98 -4.29
C ARG A 283 -9.95 -2.89 -4.85
N GLY A 284 -10.24 -2.44 -6.07
CA GLY A 284 -9.48 -1.40 -6.76
C GLY A 284 -9.93 -1.27 -8.21
N PRO A 285 -9.29 -0.39 -9.01
CA PRO A 285 -9.53 -0.32 -10.44
C PRO A 285 -9.31 -1.68 -11.12
N GLY A 286 -10.22 -2.07 -12.00
CA GLY A 286 -10.15 -3.35 -12.72
C GLY A 286 -10.83 -4.53 -12.02
N PHE A 287 -11.32 -4.37 -10.78
CA PHE A 287 -12.12 -5.39 -10.10
C PHE A 287 -13.60 -5.01 -10.07
N THR A 288 -14.47 -5.94 -10.46
CA THR A 288 -15.93 -5.70 -10.51
C THR A 288 -16.51 -5.76 -9.09
N PRO A 289 -17.20 -4.71 -8.61
CA PRO A 289 -17.89 -4.74 -7.32
C PRO A 289 -18.93 -5.86 -7.24
N GLY A 290 -18.89 -6.63 -6.16
CA GLY A 290 -19.82 -7.72 -5.89
C GLY A 290 -19.50 -9.02 -6.63
N GLU A 291 -18.38 -9.08 -7.37
CA GLU A 291 -17.98 -10.30 -8.07
C GLU A 291 -17.68 -11.44 -7.08
N ARG A 292 -18.17 -12.63 -7.40
CA ARG A 292 -18.00 -13.85 -6.60
C ARG A 292 -17.46 -14.96 -7.50
N THR A 293 -16.35 -15.56 -7.10
CA THR A 293 -15.68 -16.60 -7.88
C THR A 293 -14.99 -17.62 -6.98
N SER A 294 -14.41 -18.64 -7.59
CA SER A 294 -13.52 -19.62 -6.93
C SER A 294 -12.24 -19.84 -7.74
N ARG A 295 -11.95 -18.90 -8.66
CA ARG A 295 -10.88 -19.01 -9.66
C ARG A 295 -9.50 -18.65 -9.11
N TYR A 296 -9.46 -17.93 -8.01
CA TYR A 296 -8.24 -17.34 -7.47
C TYR A 296 -8.01 -17.76 -6.01
N THR A 297 -6.75 -17.87 -5.63
CA THR A 297 -6.28 -18.31 -4.32
C THR A 297 -4.96 -17.63 -4.00
N LEU A 298 -4.41 -17.86 -2.80
CA LEU A 298 -3.19 -17.19 -2.33
C LEU A 298 -1.98 -17.17 -3.30
N VAL A 299 -1.82 -18.16 -4.20
CA VAL A 299 -0.71 -18.19 -5.19
C VAL A 299 -0.85 -17.12 -6.29
N ASP A 300 -2.06 -16.63 -6.51
CA ASP A 300 -2.39 -15.66 -7.56
C ASP A 300 -2.03 -14.23 -7.15
N ILE A 301 -1.67 -14.01 -5.88
CA ILE A 301 -1.35 -12.69 -5.33
C ILE A 301 -0.14 -12.06 -6.02
N THR A 302 1.03 -12.72 -6.01
CA THR A 302 2.26 -12.16 -6.60
C THR A 302 2.10 -11.83 -8.09
N PRO A 303 1.59 -12.73 -8.95
CA PRO A 303 1.33 -12.39 -10.35
C PRO A 303 0.42 -11.17 -10.52
N THR A 304 -0.61 -11.05 -9.67
CA THR A 304 -1.52 -9.90 -9.70
C THR A 304 -0.82 -8.60 -9.29
N VAL A 305 -0.02 -8.61 -8.23
CA VAL A 305 0.71 -7.42 -7.78
C VAL A 305 1.67 -6.92 -8.88
N LEU A 306 2.37 -7.83 -9.55
CA LEU A 306 3.29 -7.46 -10.63
C LEU A 306 2.54 -6.85 -11.82
N ASP A 307 1.39 -7.39 -12.20
CA ASP A 307 0.58 -6.80 -13.28
C ASP A 307 0.00 -5.44 -12.90
N LEU A 308 -0.50 -5.28 -11.66
CA LEU A 308 -1.03 -4.01 -11.16
C LEU A 308 0.03 -2.90 -11.11
N LEU A 309 1.28 -3.24 -10.84
CA LEU A 309 2.41 -2.31 -10.75
C LEU A 309 3.26 -2.29 -12.03
N HIS A 310 2.74 -2.83 -13.12
CA HIS A 310 3.36 -2.83 -14.45
C HIS A 310 4.75 -3.50 -14.52
N ALA A 311 5.09 -4.35 -13.56
CA ALA A 311 6.32 -5.14 -13.56
C ALA A 311 6.21 -6.34 -14.52
N PRO A 312 7.32 -6.85 -15.07
CA PRO A 312 7.31 -8.02 -15.94
C PRO A 312 6.74 -9.26 -15.24
N ALA A 313 5.84 -9.97 -15.93
CA ALA A 313 5.41 -11.30 -15.50
C ALA A 313 6.56 -12.32 -15.62
N ASP A 314 6.54 -13.37 -14.80
CA ASP A 314 7.51 -14.46 -14.85
C ASP A 314 6.78 -15.78 -15.20
N PRO A 315 7.19 -16.50 -16.26
CA PRO A 315 6.58 -17.77 -16.63
C PRO A 315 6.79 -18.88 -15.58
N VAL A 316 7.61 -18.65 -14.56
CA VAL A 316 7.82 -19.61 -13.46
C VAL A 316 6.60 -19.73 -12.54
N PHE A 317 5.69 -18.75 -12.53
CA PHE A 317 4.55 -18.73 -11.61
C PHE A 317 3.65 -19.96 -11.79
N ASP A 318 3.13 -20.44 -10.66
CA ASP A 318 2.01 -21.39 -10.66
C ASP A 318 0.67 -20.65 -10.63
N GLY A 319 0.65 -19.47 -10.00
CA GLY A 319 -0.49 -18.58 -9.99
C GLY A 319 -0.64 -17.81 -11.30
N ARG A 320 -1.79 -17.16 -11.43
CA ARG A 320 -2.13 -16.27 -12.53
C ARG A 320 -2.63 -14.94 -11.98
N SER A 321 -2.44 -13.89 -12.75
CA SER A 321 -2.98 -12.59 -12.39
C SER A 321 -4.51 -12.60 -12.36
N MET A 322 -5.08 -11.85 -11.42
CA MET A 322 -6.51 -11.59 -11.32
C MET A 322 -6.97 -10.46 -12.25
N VAL A 323 -6.04 -9.73 -12.88
CA VAL A 323 -6.33 -8.68 -13.85
C VAL A 323 -5.83 -9.11 -15.23
N ASP A 324 -6.63 -8.84 -16.25
CA ASP A 324 -6.19 -9.03 -17.62
C ASP A 324 -5.30 -7.83 -18.01
N ARG A 325 -4.04 -8.11 -18.39
CA ARG A 325 -3.23 -7.10 -19.07
C ARG A 325 -3.79 -6.89 -20.47
N GLU A 326 -4.08 -5.64 -20.84
CA GLU A 326 -3.97 -5.30 -22.27
C GLU A 326 -2.51 -5.55 -22.67
N PRO A 327 -2.25 -6.30 -23.77
CA PRO A 327 -0.88 -6.50 -24.24
C PRO A 327 -0.22 -5.14 -24.42
N ALA A 328 0.99 -4.96 -23.86
CA ALA A 328 1.76 -3.76 -24.14
C ALA A 328 1.93 -3.65 -25.66
N GLU A 329 1.47 -2.53 -26.25
CA GLU A 329 1.76 -2.17 -27.63
C GLU A 329 3.27 -2.31 -27.84
N PRO A 330 3.73 -3.06 -28.86
CA PRO A 330 5.16 -3.25 -29.08
C PRO A 330 5.80 -1.87 -29.24
N SER A 331 6.76 -1.55 -28.38
CA SER A 331 7.40 -0.24 -28.43
C SER A 331 8.07 -0.07 -29.79
N THR A 332 7.48 0.78 -30.63
CA THR A 332 8.14 1.24 -31.84
C THR A 332 9.19 2.26 -31.43
N VAL A 333 10.32 1.78 -30.94
CA VAL A 333 11.53 2.60 -30.87
C VAL A 333 11.92 2.89 -32.33
N ARG A 334 11.77 4.15 -32.74
CA ARG A 334 12.38 4.72 -33.94
C ARG A 334 13.60 5.53 -33.53
#